data_AF-A0A0B1SE41-F1
#
_entry.id   AF-A0A0B1SE41-F1
#
_cell.length_a   1.000
_cell.length_b   1.000
_cell.length_c   1.000
_cell.angle_alpha   90.00
_cell.angle_beta   90.00
_cell.angle_gamma   90.00
#
_symmetry.space_group_name_H-M   'P 1'
#
loop_
_entity.id
_entity.type
_entity.pdbx_description
1 polymer ?
#
loop_
_entity_poly.entity_id
_entity_poly.type
_entity_poly.pdbx_seq_one_letter_code
_entity_poly.pdbx_strand_id
1 'polypeptide(L)'
;MRYSRLKLFVVSAQEPKQKPPLTVVGDVGGRIAIMVDDIIDDAQSFVAAAEVLKTRGAYKIYVIATHGVLSSDAPALLEASPITQVIVTNTVPHEVQKMRCHKIKTVDISLMLCEAIRRIYHNESMGQLFRDITLDD
;
A
#
# COMPACT_ATOMS: atom_id res chain seq x y z
N MET A 1 5.54 -24.53 14.52
CA MET A 1 5.43 -23.56 13.40
C MET A 1 5.75 -22.17 13.94
N ARG A 2 6.81 -21.51 13.46
CA ARG A 2 7.20 -20.17 13.92
C ARG A 2 6.24 -19.14 13.30
N TYR A 3 5.47 -18.44 14.14
CA TYR A 3 4.72 -17.26 13.72
C TYR A 3 5.68 -16.22 13.14
N SER A 4 5.53 -15.93 11.85
CA SER A 4 6.20 -14.82 11.17
C SER A 4 5.74 -13.52 11.84
N ARG A 5 6.55 -12.94 12.73
CA ARG A 5 6.26 -11.63 13.32
C ARG A 5 6.36 -10.57 12.22
N LEU A 6 5.22 -10.25 11.61
CA LEU A 6 5.03 -9.10 10.74
C LEU A 6 5.30 -7.85 11.57
N LYS A 7 6.16 -6.96 11.08
CA LYS A 7 6.36 -5.63 11.68
C LYS A 7 5.88 -4.61 10.67
N LEU A 8 4.88 -3.84 11.07
CA LEU A 8 4.37 -2.70 10.32
C LEU A 8 5.35 -1.54 10.49
N PHE A 9 5.80 -0.95 9.39
CA PHE A 9 6.64 0.25 9.41
C PHE A 9 5.94 1.33 8.61
N VAL A 10 5.50 2.37 9.30
CA VAL A 10 4.92 3.56 8.66
C VAL A 10 6.06 4.53 8.39
N VAL A 11 6.34 4.77 7.12
CA VAL A 11 7.25 5.84 6.68
C VAL A 11 6.36 6.94 6.12
N SER A 12 6.14 8.00 6.88
CA SER A 12 5.35 9.15 6.41
C SER A 12 6.18 9.97 5.42
N ALA A 13 5.67 10.13 4.21
CA ALA A 13 6.22 11.07 3.23
C ALA A 13 5.79 12.50 3.60
N GLN A 14 6.74 13.40 3.85
CA GLN A 14 6.48 14.82 4.08
C GLN A 14 6.89 15.68 2.87
N GLU A 15 6.22 16.84 2.74
CA GLU A 15 6.42 17.89 1.72
C GLU A 15 7.85 18.45 1.62
N PRO A 16 8.23 19.10 0.49
CA PRO A 16 9.60 19.39 0.12
C PRO A 16 10.20 20.57 0.89
N LYS A 17 10.57 20.36 2.16
CA LYS A 17 11.55 21.19 2.88
C LYS A 17 12.61 20.27 3.46
N GLN A 18 13.78 20.26 2.80
CA GLN A 18 15.01 19.51 3.16
C GLN A 18 14.73 18.17 3.85
N LYS A 19 14.55 17.10 3.07
CA LYS A 19 14.35 15.74 3.60
C LYS A 19 15.49 15.39 4.56
N PRO A 20 15.26 15.25 5.88
CA PRO A 20 16.22 14.57 6.73
C PRO A 20 16.41 13.14 6.18
N PRO A 21 17.60 12.54 6.35
CA PRO A 21 17.84 11.18 5.89
C PRO A 21 16.77 10.23 6.44
N LEU A 22 16.18 9.43 5.55
CA LEU A 22 15.15 8.44 5.91
C LEU A 22 15.66 7.57 7.06
N THR A 23 15.05 7.75 8.24
CA THR A 23 15.47 7.06 9.45
C THR A 23 14.49 5.92 9.72
N VAL A 24 14.94 4.68 9.51
CA VAL A 24 14.16 3.50 9.91
C VAL A 24 14.35 3.27 11.40
N VAL A 25 13.25 3.31 12.17
CA VAL A 25 13.23 3.01 13.60
C VAL A 25 12.88 1.54 13.78
N GLY A 26 13.78 0.77 14.40
CA GLY A 26 13.60 -0.67 14.65
C GLY A 26 14.32 -1.60 13.67
N ASP A 27 14.37 -2.88 14.03
CA ASP A 27 15.04 -3.94 13.26
C ASP A 27 14.09 -4.61 12.24
N VAL A 28 14.54 -4.63 10.98
CA VAL A 28 13.88 -5.20 9.79
C VAL A 28 14.63 -6.41 9.21
N GLY A 29 15.79 -6.77 9.76
CA GLY A 29 16.65 -7.84 9.23
C GLY A 29 15.93 -9.19 9.17
N GLY A 30 15.88 -9.79 7.98
CA GLY A 30 15.22 -11.07 7.73
C GLY A 30 13.70 -11.03 7.84
N ARG A 31 13.07 -9.85 7.93
CA ARG A 31 11.61 -9.69 8.11
C ARG A 31 10.94 -9.17 6.86
N ILE A 32 9.63 -9.42 6.76
CA ILE A 32 8.78 -8.74 5.77
C ILE A 32 8.48 -7.34 6.31
N ALA A 33 8.79 -6.31 5.53
CA ALA A 33 8.41 -4.93 5.78
C ALA A 33 7.15 -4.60 4.96
N ILE A 34 6.16 -3.97 5.61
CA ILE A 34 4.98 -3.43 4.95
C ILE A 34 4.93 -1.93 5.24
N MET A 35 4.96 -1.15 4.18
CA MET A 35 4.70 0.29 4.19
C MET A 35 3.22 0.51 3.93
N VAL A 36 2.57 1.31 4.77
CA VAL A 36 1.14 1.62 4.65
C VAL A 36 0.98 3.12 4.60
N ASP A 37 0.19 3.58 3.63
CA ASP A 37 -0.22 4.96 3.48
C ASP A 37 -1.70 5.02 3.05
N ASP A 38 -2.31 6.18 3.03
CA ASP A 38 -3.65 6.34 2.45
C ASP A 38 -3.60 6.48 0.93
N ILE A 39 -2.59 7.17 0.40
CA ILE A 39 -2.42 7.47 -1.03
C ILE A 39 -0.99 7.22 -1.52
N ILE A 40 -0.88 6.79 -2.77
CA ILE A 40 0.39 6.79 -3.53
C ILE A 40 0.15 7.63 -4.78
N ASP A 41 0.71 8.83 -4.82
CA ASP A 41 0.73 9.68 -6.02
C ASP A 41 2.01 9.44 -6.82
N ASP A 42 3.13 9.99 -6.37
CA ASP A 42 4.45 9.60 -6.85
C ASP A 42 5.02 8.40 -6.06
N ALA A 43 5.99 7.69 -6.67
CA ALA A 43 6.63 6.54 -6.04
C ALA A 43 7.99 6.86 -5.39
N GLN A 44 8.51 8.08 -5.50
CA GLN A 44 9.91 8.37 -5.18
C GLN A 44 10.23 8.10 -3.71
N SER A 45 9.33 8.55 -2.82
CA SER A 45 9.51 8.38 -1.37
C SER A 45 9.43 6.89 -0.96
N PHE A 46 8.52 6.13 -1.55
CA PHE A 46 8.39 4.69 -1.31
C PHE A 46 9.59 3.91 -1.82
N VAL A 47 10.10 4.25 -3.01
CA VAL A 47 11.31 3.63 -3.57
C VAL A 47 12.52 3.91 -2.69
N ALA A 48 12.73 5.16 -2.29
CA ALA A 48 13.83 5.53 -1.39
C ALA A 48 13.76 4.79 -0.04
N ALA A 49 12.56 4.68 0.54
CA ALA A 49 12.35 3.91 1.76
C ALA A 49 12.62 2.41 1.55
N ALA A 50 12.18 1.84 0.42
CA ALA A 50 12.42 0.45 0.08
C ALA A 50 13.92 0.12 -0.07
N GLU A 51 14.73 1.03 -0.63
CA GLU A 51 16.18 0.86 -0.71
C GLU A 51 16.84 0.81 0.68
N VAL A 52 16.41 1.69 1.60
CA VAL A 52 16.90 1.67 2.98
C VAL A 52 16.50 0.37 3.69
N LEU A 53 15.24 -0.06 3.53
CA LEU A 53 14.75 -1.32 4.09
C LEU A 53 15.52 -2.52 3.53
N LYS A 54 15.81 -2.53 2.22
CA LYS A 54 16.57 -3.58 1.56
C LYS A 54 18.00 -3.64 2.08
N THR A 55 18.67 -2.48 2.20
CA THR A 55 20.03 -2.37 2.75
C THR A 55 20.10 -2.85 4.20
N ARG A 56 19.03 -2.66 4.98
CA ARG A 56 18.90 -3.16 6.35
C ARG A 56 18.47 -4.64 6.44
N GLY A 57 18.41 -5.34 5.31
CA GLY A 57 18.19 -6.79 5.27
C GLY A 57 16.72 -7.22 5.31
N ALA A 58 15.77 -6.36 4.93
CA ALA A 58 14.38 -6.78 4.77
C ALA A 58 14.26 -7.93 3.75
N TYR A 59 13.52 -8.98 4.12
CA TYR A 59 13.29 -10.17 3.30
C TYR A 59 12.40 -9.88 2.09
N LYS A 60 11.27 -9.19 2.33
CA LYS A 60 10.34 -8.69 1.30
C LYS A 60 9.80 -7.33 1.72
N ILE A 61 9.42 -6.52 0.75
CA ILE A 61 8.94 -5.15 0.98
C ILE A 61 7.62 -4.98 0.23
N TYR A 62 6.56 -4.64 0.95
CA TYR A 62 5.25 -4.39 0.38
C TYR A 62 4.85 -2.95 0.62
N VAL A 63 4.10 -2.39 -0.32
CA VAL A 63 3.42 -1.10 -0.14
C VAL A 63 1.93 -1.35 -0.24
N ILE A 64 1.17 -0.83 0.71
CA ILE A 64 -0.29 -0.90 0.72
C ILE A 64 -0.82 0.53 0.84
N ALA A 65 -1.74 0.91 -0.03
CA ALA A 65 -2.46 2.16 0.12
C ALA A 65 -3.92 2.01 -0.29
N THR A 66 -4.78 2.89 0.22
CA THR A 66 -6.17 2.93 -0.24
C THR A 66 -6.22 3.42 -1.69
N HIS A 67 -5.60 4.57 -1.97
CA HIS A 67 -5.68 5.26 -3.24
C HIS A 67 -4.36 5.16 -4.03
N GLY A 68 -4.36 4.42 -5.14
CA GLY A 68 -3.23 4.38 -6.06
C GLY A 68 -3.35 5.40 -7.18
N VAL A 69 -3.04 6.68 -6.94
CA VAL A 69 -3.05 7.67 -8.04
C VAL A 69 -1.95 7.35 -9.06
N LEU A 70 -0.77 6.92 -8.58
CA LEU A 70 0.31 6.35 -9.39
C LEU A 70 0.59 7.18 -10.65
N SER A 71 0.75 8.49 -10.46
CA SER A 71 0.91 9.45 -11.54
C SER A 71 2.29 9.37 -12.18
N SER A 72 2.44 10.05 -13.32
CA SER A 72 3.73 10.25 -13.99
C SER A 72 4.47 8.92 -14.27
N ASP A 73 5.71 8.81 -13.77
CA ASP A 73 6.56 7.62 -13.92
C ASP A 73 6.54 6.69 -12.70
N ALA A 74 5.57 6.85 -11.79
CA ALA A 74 5.44 5.98 -10.62
C ALA A 74 5.46 4.48 -10.97
N PRO A 75 4.73 3.98 -11.99
CA PRO A 75 4.79 2.56 -12.35
C PRO A 75 6.21 2.09 -12.74
N ALA A 76 6.93 2.88 -13.53
CA ALA A 76 8.28 2.53 -13.97
C ALA A 76 9.27 2.53 -12.78
N LEU A 77 9.16 3.50 -11.89
CA LEU A 77 9.95 3.56 -10.65
C LEU A 77 9.69 2.35 -9.76
N LEU A 78 8.41 1.98 -9.59
CA LEU A 78 8.03 0.81 -8.80
C LEU A 78 8.57 -0.50 -9.41
N GLU A 79 8.49 -0.66 -10.73
CA GLU A 79 9.00 -1.84 -11.43
C GLU A 79 10.51 -2.01 -11.24
N ALA A 80 11.28 -0.91 -11.30
CA ALA A 80 12.72 -0.93 -11.09
C ALA A 80 13.16 -1.08 -9.61
N SER A 81 12.26 -0.83 -8.66
CA SER A 81 12.58 -0.79 -7.22
C SER A 81 12.69 -2.16 -6.55
N PRO A 82 13.24 -2.25 -5.32
CA PRO A 82 13.25 -3.47 -4.50
C PRO A 82 11.89 -3.82 -3.88
N ILE A 83 10.84 -3.03 -4.14
CA ILE A 83 9.48 -3.34 -3.70
C ILE A 83 9.03 -4.65 -4.37
N THR A 84 8.44 -5.53 -3.56
CA THR A 84 7.92 -6.83 -3.98
C THR A 84 6.56 -6.69 -4.65
N GLN A 85 5.62 -6.02 -3.99
CA GLN A 85 4.29 -5.71 -4.54
C GLN A 85 3.76 -4.39 -4.01
N VAL A 86 2.93 -3.73 -4.81
CA VAL A 86 2.16 -2.54 -4.44
C VAL A 86 0.69 -2.91 -4.51
N ILE A 87 0.00 -2.85 -3.37
CA ILE A 87 -1.41 -3.22 -3.22
C ILE A 87 -2.20 -1.94 -3.03
N VAL A 88 -3.11 -1.67 -3.95
CA VAL A 88 -4.00 -0.51 -3.92
C VAL A 88 -5.45 -0.95 -4.09
N THR A 89 -6.43 -0.14 -3.73
CA THR A 89 -7.84 -0.46 -4.06
C THR A 89 -8.21 0.02 -5.45
N ASN A 90 -9.35 -0.39 -6.01
CA ASN A 90 -9.87 0.13 -7.27
C ASN A 90 -10.57 1.50 -7.17
N THR A 91 -10.29 2.30 -6.13
CA THR A 91 -10.78 3.70 -6.05
C THR A 91 -10.30 4.59 -7.20
N VAL A 92 -9.20 4.19 -7.85
CA VAL A 92 -8.64 4.80 -9.06
C VAL A 92 -8.45 3.67 -10.10
N PRO A 93 -8.71 3.88 -11.39
CA PRO A 93 -8.42 2.90 -12.44
C PRO A 93 -6.91 2.71 -12.64
N HIS A 94 -6.47 1.48 -12.90
CA HIS A 94 -5.04 1.10 -12.91
C HIS A 94 -4.60 0.31 -14.16
N GLU A 95 -5.45 0.21 -15.18
CA GLU A 95 -5.23 -0.64 -16.35
C GLU A 95 -3.91 -0.27 -17.06
N VAL A 96 -3.68 1.03 -17.25
CA VAL A 96 -2.46 1.54 -17.90
C VAL A 96 -1.22 1.33 -17.03
N GLN A 97 -1.34 1.57 -15.73
CA GLN A 97 -0.27 1.45 -14.76
C GLN A 97 0.19 0.00 -14.62
N LYS A 98 -0.74 -0.97 -14.61
CA LYS A 98 -0.45 -2.40 -14.56
C LYS A 98 0.25 -2.93 -15.80
N MET A 99 0.02 -2.34 -16.98
CA MET A 99 0.79 -2.66 -18.18
C MET A 99 2.27 -2.23 -18.06
N ARG A 100 2.56 -1.20 -17.26
CA ARG A 100 3.91 -0.67 -17.03
C ARG A 100 4.61 -1.30 -15.82
N CYS A 101 3.87 -1.92 -14.91
CA CYS A 101 4.39 -2.48 -13.67
C CYS A 101 3.59 -3.70 -13.19
N HIS A 102 4.23 -4.87 -13.18
CA HIS A 102 3.60 -6.15 -12.82
C HIS A 102 3.41 -6.31 -11.31
N LYS A 103 4.07 -5.47 -10.52
CA LYS A 103 4.02 -5.46 -9.05
C LYS A 103 2.71 -4.88 -8.51
N ILE A 104 1.96 -4.12 -9.32
CA ILE A 104 0.71 -3.48 -8.91
C ILE A 104 -0.40 -4.54 -8.83
N LYS A 105 -1.02 -4.64 -7.67
CA LYS A 105 -2.22 -5.45 -7.40
C LYS A 105 -3.34 -4.53 -6.93
N THR A 106 -4.55 -4.83 -7.39
CA THR A 106 -5.74 -4.05 -7.03
C THR A 106 -6.67 -4.91 -6.23
N VAL A 107 -7.10 -4.40 -5.09
CA VAL A 107 -8.19 -4.96 -4.27
C VAL A 107 -9.48 -4.30 -4.71
N ASP A 108 -10.48 -5.11 -5.06
CA ASP A 108 -11.80 -4.60 -5.37
C ASP A 108 -12.53 -4.19 -4.09
N ILE A 109 -13.06 -2.97 -4.06
CA ILE A 109 -13.91 -2.45 -2.98
C ILE A 109 -15.35 -2.21 -3.44
N SER A 110 -15.73 -2.65 -4.64
CA SER A 110 -17.07 -2.49 -5.20
C SER A 110 -18.16 -2.99 -4.25
N LEU A 111 -17.98 -4.18 -3.67
CA LEU A 111 -18.91 -4.77 -2.72
C LEU A 111 -19.09 -3.91 -1.46
N MET A 112 -17.99 -3.38 -0.93
CA MET A 112 -18.02 -2.50 0.25
C MET A 112 -18.79 -1.21 -0.04
N LEU A 113 -18.59 -0.62 -1.23
CA LEU A 113 -19.32 0.57 -1.66
C LEU A 113 -20.81 0.26 -1.92
N CYS A 114 -21.12 -0.88 -2.55
CA CYS A 114 -22.49 -1.35 -2.76
C CYS A 114 -23.23 -1.50 -1.43
N GLU A 115 -22.61 -2.13 -0.42
CA GLU A 115 -23.24 -2.27 0.89
C GLU A 115 -23.35 -0.98 1.68
N ALA A 116 -22.39 -0.06 1.51
CA ALA A 116 -22.54 1.29 2.04
C ALA A 116 -23.79 1.98 1.47
N ILE A 117 -23.97 1.94 0.15
CA ILE A 117 -25.12 2.54 -0.53
C ILE A 117 -26.43 1.88 -0.08
N ARG A 118 -26.48 0.54 -0.06
CA ARG A 118 -27.66 -0.23 0.36
C ARG A 118 -28.07 0.14 1.79
N ARG A 119 -27.12 0.17 2.72
CA ARG A 119 -27.37 0.51 4.13
C ARG A 119 -27.85 1.95 4.31
N ILE A 120 -27.24 2.91 3.60
CA ILE A 120 -27.69 4.31 3.60
C ILE A 120 -29.13 4.41 3.11
N TYR A 121 -29.47 3.72 2.00
CA TYR A 121 -30.82 3.74 1.44
C TYR A 121 -31.87 3.16 2.40
N HIS A 122 -31.52 2.10 3.14
CA HIS A 122 -32.42 1.45 4.11
C HIS A 122 -32.32 2.02 5.54
N ASN A 123 -31.55 3.09 5.77
CA ASN A 123 -31.25 3.62 7.11
C ASN A 123 -30.72 2.57 8.10
N GLU A 124 -29.96 1.60 7.58
CA GLU A 124 -29.30 0.57 8.38
C GLU A 124 -27.98 1.09 8.97
N SER A 125 -27.50 0.44 10.03
CA SER A 125 -26.23 0.83 10.65
C SER A 125 -25.04 0.61 9.73
N MET A 126 -24.24 1.65 9.53
CA MET A 126 -22.93 1.57 8.87
C MET A 126 -21.86 0.87 9.72
N GLY A 127 -22.07 0.76 11.04
CA GLY A 127 -21.07 0.22 11.97
C GLY A 127 -20.70 -1.24 11.70
N GLN A 128 -21.58 -2.02 11.04
CA GLN A 128 -21.29 -3.40 10.65
C GLN A 128 -20.26 -3.50 9.50
N LEU A 129 -20.23 -2.51 8.59
CA LEU A 129 -19.30 -2.49 7.44
C LEU A 129 -17.83 -2.40 7.89
N PHE A 130 -17.56 -1.84 9.07
CA PHE A 130 -16.22 -1.70 9.65
C PHE A 130 -15.76 -2.94 10.44
N ARG A 131 -16.63 -3.90 10.69
CA ARG A 131 -16.35 -5.09 11.53
C ARG A 131 -16.35 -6.38 10.74
N ASP A 132 -17.31 -6.52 9.82
CA ASP A 132 -17.53 -7.76 9.07
C ASP A 132 -17.29 -7.48 7.58
N ILE A 133 -16.04 -7.62 7.13
CA ILE A 133 -15.79 -7.78 5.70
C ILE A 133 -16.04 -9.26 5.41
N THR A 134 -17.22 -9.59 4.89
CA THR A 134 -17.53 -10.94 4.40
C THR A 134 -16.57 -11.24 3.25
N LEU A 135 -15.55 -12.05 3.52
CA LEU A 135 -14.66 -12.64 2.53
C LEU A 135 -15.29 -13.95 2.03
N ASP A 136 -16.52 -13.87 1.55
CA ASP A 136 -17.17 -14.99 0.85
C ASP A 136 -17.46 -14.50 -0.57
N ASP A 137 -16.47 -14.69 -1.45
CA ASP A 137 -16.55 -14.99 -2.89
C ASP A 137 -15.15 -14.98 -3.54
#